data_AF-A0A7F8Q2F6-F1
#
_entry.id   AF-A0A7F8Q2F6-F1
#
_cell.length_a   1.000
_cell.length_b   1.000
_cell.length_c   1.000
_cell.angle_alpha   90.00
_cell.angle_beta   90.00
_cell.angle_gamma   90.00
#
_symmetry.space_group_name_H-M   'P 1'
#
loop_
_entity.id
_entity.type
_entity.pdbx_description
1 polymer ?
#
loop_
_entity_poly.entity_id
_entity_poly.type
_entity_poly.pdbx_seq_one_letter_code
_entity_poly.pdbx_strand_id
1 'polypeptide(L)'
;MHPDHQEALKKNRVVLAKQLLLSELLEHLLEKDIITLEMREHIQAKVGSFSQNVELLNLLPKRGPQAFDAFCVALRETKQGHLEDLLLTTLSGLQHALPPLSCDYDLSLPFPMCESCPPRKQLRLSPDTVEHSLDNGDGPPCLQVKPCTPEFYQTHHQLEMQEKLQNFAQLPAHRVTDSCIVALLSHGVEGGIYGVDGRLLQLQEVFRLFDNASCPNLQNKPKMFFIQACRGGAIGSLGHLLLFTAATASLAL
;
A
#
# COMPACT_ATOMS: atom_id res chain seq x y z
N MET A 1 13.43 16.32 14.40
CA MET A 1 14.08 15.12 13.86
C MET A 1 14.35 15.35 12.38
N HIS A 2 15.51 14.92 11.85
CA HIS A 2 15.84 15.06 10.41
C HIS A 2 14.78 14.35 9.53
N PRO A 3 14.39 14.87 8.36
CA PRO A 3 13.40 14.23 7.49
C PRO A 3 13.75 12.78 7.13
N ASP A 4 15.02 12.48 6.85
CA ASP A 4 15.44 11.12 6.52
C ASP A 4 15.27 10.15 7.69
N HIS A 5 15.50 10.61 8.93
CA HIS A 5 15.28 9.83 10.15
C HIS A 5 13.78 9.53 10.35
N GLN A 6 12.92 10.50 10.02
CA GLN A 6 11.47 10.30 10.05
C GLN A 6 11.04 9.28 8.98
N GLU A 7 11.60 9.37 7.78
CA GLU A 7 11.30 8.44 6.68
C GLU A 7 11.80 7.02 6.98
N ALA A 8 12.98 6.87 7.60
CA ALA A 8 13.50 5.57 8.03
C ALA A 8 12.61 4.92 9.11
N LEU A 9 12.16 5.68 10.12
CA LEU A 9 11.19 5.19 11.11
C LEU A 9 9.85 4.82 10.46
N LYS A 10 9.41 5.61 9.48
CA LYS A 10 8.15 5.38 8.76
C LYS A 10 8.21 4.10 7.92
N LYS A 11 9.28 3.88 7.16
CA LYS A 11 9.48 2.66 6.34
C LYS A 11 9.53 1.38 7.18
N ASN A 12 10.16 1.44 8.35
CA ASN A 12 10.35 0.26 9.22
C ASN A 12 9.28 0.12 10.32
N ARG A 13 8.26 0.98 10.30
CA ARG A 13 7.29 1.15 11.39
C ARG A 13 6.62 -0.15 11.84
N VAL A 14 6.22 -1.02 10.92
CA VAL A 14 5.51 -2.27 11.23
C VAL A 14 6.43 -3.28 11.92
N VAL A 15 7.67 -3.39 11.43
CA VAL A 15 8.68 -4.29 12.01
C VAL A 15 9.02 -3.83 13.42
N LEU A 16 9.29 -2.53 13.58
CA LEU A 16 9.53 -1.91 14.88
C LEU A 16 8.35 -2.13 15.84
N ALA A 17 7.12 -1.87 15.40
CA ALA A 17 5.94 -2.03 16.26
C ALA A 17 5.73 -3.47 16.77
N LYS A 18 6.17 -4.48 16.01
CA LYS A 18 6.05 -5.90 16.38
C LYS A 18 7.22 -6.40 17.24
N GLN A 19 8.44 -5.91 17.00
CA GLN A 19 9.67 -6.47 17.57
C GLN A 19 10.25 -5.65 18.72
N LEU A 20 9.80 -4.40 18.90
CA LEU A 20 10.32 -3.51 19.93
C LEU A 20 9.87 -3.94 21.34
N LEU A 21 10.83 -3.98 22.27
CA LEU A 21 10.61 -4.30 23.68
C LEU A 21 10.56 -3.00 24.47
N LEU A 22 9.35 -2.56 24.76
CA LEU A 22 9.09 -1.20 25.22
C LEU A 22 9.53 -0.93 26.66
N SER A 23 9.43 -1.93 27.54
CA SER A 23 9.63 -1.74 28.98
C SER A 23 11.03 -1.18 29.30
N GLU A 24 12.07 -1.84 28.80
CA GLU A 24 13.48 -1.44 29.01
C GLU A 24 13.84 -0.20 28.17
N LEU A 25 13.24 -0.07 26.99
CA LEU A 25 13.52 1.04 26.08
C LEU A 25 12.97 2.38 26.59
N LEU A 26 11.79 2.39 27.22
CA LEU A 26 11.24 3.61 27.83
C LEU A 26 12.10 4.12 28.99
N GLU A 27 12.85 3.26 29.67
CA GLU A 27 13.72 3.68 30.79
C GLU A 27 14.92 4.47 30.29
N HIS A 28 15.59 3.96 29.26
CA HIS A 28 16.68 4.64 28.58
C HIS A 28 16.21 5.96 27.94
N LEU A 29 15.01 6.00 27.35
CA LEU A 29 14.48 7.22 26.75
C LEU A 29 14.07 8.29 27.78
N LEU A 30 13.71 7.89 29.00
CA LEU A 30 13.49 8.83 30.11
C LEU A 30 14.81 9.41 30.61
N GLU A 31 15.84 8.57 30.77
CA GLU A 31 17.16 9.01 31.22
C GLU A 31 17.80 10.01 30.25
N LYS A 32 17.51 9.89 28.95
CA LYS A 32 17.96 10.83 27.91
C LYS A 32 17.02 12.04 27.71
N ASP A 33 16.02 12.22 28.59
CA ASP A 33 15.00 13.29 28.52
C ASP A 33 14.26 13.38 27.16
N ILE A 34 14.26 12.29 26.37
CA ILE A 34 13.55 12.25 25.09
C ILE A 34 12.05 12.10 25.33
N ILE A 35 11.66 11.37 26.39
CA ILE A 35 10.27 11.19 26.77
C ILE A 35 9.94 11.67 28.18
N THR A 36 8.67 11.99 28.34
CA THR A 36 7.90 12.27 29.56
C THR A 36 7.77 11.12 30.56
N LEU A 37 7.80 11.32 31.88
CA LEU A 37 7.16 10.35 32.78
C LEU A 37 5.65 10.23 32.43
N GLU A 38 4.97 11.36 32.26
CA GLU A 38 3.56 11.41 31.83
C GLU A 38 3.34 10.71 30.48
N MET A 39 4.27 10.88 29.53
CA MET A 39 4.17 10.19 28.25
C MET A 39 4.39 8.69 28.36
N ARG A 40 5.31 8.23 29.21
CA ARG A 40 5.48 6.80 29.50
C ARG A 40 4.16 6.23 30.01
N GLU A 41 3.52 6.88 30.97
CA GLU A 41 2.23 6.43 31.52
C GLU A 41 1.16 6.40 30.43
N HIS A 42 1.08 7.43 29.58
CA HIS A 42 0.13 7.46 28.48
C HIS A 42 0.35 6.33 27.46
N ILE A 43 1.61 6.04 27.15
CA ILE A 43 1.98 4.94 26.26
C ILE A 43 1.57 3.61 26.92
N GLN A 44 1.93 3.38 28.18
CA GLN A 44 1.65 2.13 28.90
C GLN A 44 0.16 1.90 29.16
N ALA A 45 -0.64 2.96 29.24
CA ALA A 45 -2.10 2.87 29.36
C ALA A 45 -2.78 2.24 28.12
N LYS A 46 -2.10 2.15 26.96
CA LYS A 46 -2.63 1.45 25.79
C LYS A 46 -2.63 -0.06 26.02
N VAL A 47 -3.71 -0.71 25.60
CA VAL A 47 -3.85 -2.17 25.68
C VAL A 47 -3.00 -2.85 24.59
N GLY A 48 -2.05 -3.67 25.02
CA GLY A 48 -1.22 -4.52 24.16
C GLY A 48 0.08 -3.87 23.69
N SER A 49 1.16 -4.65 23.64
CA SER A 49 2.52 -4.20 23.31
C SER A 49 2.61 -3.49 21.96
N PHE A 50 1.90 -4.00 20.95
CA PHE A 50 1.86 -3.39 19.62
C PHE A 50 1.30 -1.96 19.66
N SER A 51 0.17 -1.75 20.34
CA SER A 51 -0.46 -0.43 20.47
C SER A 51 0.45 0.55 21.22
N GLN A 52 1.12 0.08 22.27
CA GLN A 52 2.07 0.88 23.04
C GLN A 52 3.29 1.26 22.18
N ASN A 53 3.84 0.31 21.41
CA ASN A 53 4.97 0.55 20.51
C ASN A 53 4.62 1.57 19.41
N VAL A 54 3.41 1.46 18.83
CA VAL A 54 2.92 2.43 17.83
C VAL A 54 2.80 3.82 18.42
N GLU A 55 2.34 3.96 19.67
CA GLU A 55 2.24 5.25 20.35
C GLU A 55 3.63 5.88 20.54
N LEU A 56 4.62 5.11 21.01
CA LEU A 56 6.00 5.60 21.10
C LEU A 56 6.53 6.08 19.72
N LEU A 57 6.33 5.28 18.66
CA LEU A 57 6.75 5.61 17.30
C LEU A 57 6.00 6.82 16.70
N ASN A 58 4.84 7.21 17.25
CA ASN A 58 4.16 8.48 16.89
C ASN A 58 4.75 9.69 17.59
N LEU A 59 5.32 9.48 18.78
CA LEU A 59 5.86 10.54 19.62
C LEU A 59 7.29 10.90 19.22
N LEU A 60 8.12 9.92 18.88
CA LEU A 60 9.54 10.10 18.55
C LEU A 60 9.81 11.22 17.51
N PRO A 61 9.12 11.30 16.36
CA PRO A 61 9.34 12.38 15.38
C PRO A 61 9.12 13.79 15.94
N LYS A 62 8.25 13.93 16.96
CA LYS A 62 7.88 15.20 17.61
C LYS A 62 8.88 15.64 18.69
N ARG A 63 9.80 14.77 19.12
CA ARG A 63 10.71 15.02 20.26
C ARG A 63 11.99 15.80 19.93
N GLY A 64 12.14 16.28 18.70
CA GLY A 64 13.28 17.12 18.30
C GLY A 64 14.38 16.37 17.53
N PRO A 65 15.54 16.98 17.28
CA PRO A 65 16.59 16.42 16.43
C PRO A 65 17.33 15.22 17.06
N GLN A 66 17.60 15.28 18.37
CA GLN A 66 18.37 14.24 19.09
C GLN A 66 17.58 12.96 19.38
N ALA A 67 16.26 12.97 19.17
CA ALA A 67 15.38 11.86 19.51
C ALA A 67 15.70 10.58 18.72
N PHE A 68 16.21 10.70 17.49
CA PHE A 68 16.55 9.53 16.68
C PHE A 68 17.83 8.86 17.16
N ASP A 69 18.87 9.64 17.42
CA ASP A 69 20.17 9.11 17.87
C ASP A 69 20.03 8.49 19.26
N ALA A 70 19.31 9.16 20.17
CA ALA A 70 19.00 8.62 21.49
C ALA A 70 18.16 7.34 21.41
N PHE A 71 17.25 7.23 20.44
CA PHE A 71 16.50 6.00 20.19
C PHE A 71 17.39 4.86 19.68
N CYS A 72 18.34 5.14 18.78
CA CYS A 72 19.30 4.15 18.30
C CYS A 72 20.22 3.66 19.43
N VAL A 73 20.72 4.58 20.27
CA VAL A 73 21.49 4.24 21.47
C VAL A 73 20.64 3.37 22.40
N ALA A 74 19.38 3.74 22.67
CA ALA A 74 18.49 2.95 23.51
C ALA A 74 18.27 1.53 22.95
N LEU A 75 18.08 1.36 21.64
CA LEU A 75 17.98 0.04 21.00
C LEU A 75 19.25 -0.80 21.19
N ARG A 76 20.43 -0.18 21.17
CA ARG A 76 21.70 -0.88 21.39
C ARG A 76 21.86 -1.35 22.83
N GLU A 77 21.57 -0.46 23.78
CA GLU A 77 21.66 -0.75 25.23
C GLU A 77 20.65 -1.83 25.65
N THR A 78 19.44 -1.84 25.07
CA THR A 78 18.43 -2.88 25.31
C THR A 78 18.66 -4.17 24.52
N LYS A 79 19.83 -4.33 23.89
CA LYS A 79 20.21 -5.50 23.07
C LYS A 79 19.27 -5.77 21.89
N GLN A 80 18.61 -4.73 21.38
CA GLN A 80 17.77 -4.75 20.18
C GLN A 80 18.48 -4.16 18.95
N GLY A 81 19.81 -4.34 18.87
CA GLY A 81 20.66 -3.75 17.82
C GLY A 81 20.25 -4.11 16.38
N HIS A 82 19.62 -5.26 16.14
CA HIS A 82 19.09 -5.61 14.81
C HIS A 82 18.06 -4.59 14.27
N LEU A 83 17.32 -3.91 15.17
CA LEU A 83 16.39 -2.86 14.79
C LEU A 83 17.11 -1.54 14.48
N GLU A 84 18.23 -1.28 15.16
CA GLU A 84 19.12 -0.15 14.87
C GLU A 84 19.77 -0.34 13.48
N ASP A 85 20.33 -1.52 13.21
CA ASP A 85 20.94 -1.86 11.92
C ASP A 85 19.94 -1.72 10.77
N LEU A 86 18.69 -2.16 10.98
CA LEU A 86 17.60 -2.00 10.03
C LEU A 86 17.35 -0.52 9.68
N LEU A 87 17.35 0.35 10.70
CA LEU A 87 17.15 1.79 10.52
C LEU A 87 18.33 2.44 9.80
N LEU A 88 19.57 2.11 10.18
CA LEU A 88 20.78 2.64 9.57
C LEU A 88 20.95 2.20 8.10
N THR A 89 20.60 0.95 7.81
CA THR A 89 20.57 0.42 6.43
C THR A 89 19.59 1.21 5.57
N THR A 90 18.41 1.53 6.12
CA THR A 90 17.39 2.32 5.43
C THR A 90 17.86 3.77 5.19
N LEU A 91 18.52 4.38 6.17
CA LEU A 91 19.07 5.73 6.04
C LEU A 91 20.17 5.84 4.97
N SER A 92 21.04 4.83 4.91
CA SER A 92 22.09 4.75 3.88
C SER A 92 21.46 4.68 2.49
N GLY A 93 20.34 3.96 2.32
CA GLY A 93 19.59 3.91 1.07
C GLY A 93 18.87 5.22 0.69
N LEU A 94 18.60 6.12 1.65
CA LEU A 94 17.94 7.41 1.39
C LEU A 94 18.92 8.50 0.91
N GLN A 95 20.16 8.48 1.39
CA GLN A 95 21.19 9.48 1.04
C GLN A 95 21.70 9.36 -0.40
N HIS A 96 21.43 8.24 -1.07
CA HIS A 96 21.82 8.01 -2.47
C HIS A 96 20.82 8.54 -3.52
N ALA A 97 19.90 9.44 -3.17
CA ALA A 97 18.90 9.98 -4.09
C ALA A 97 18.98 11.53 -4.32
N LEU A 98 19.71 11.94 -5.39
CA LEU A 98 19.56 13.13 -6.31
C LEU A 98 20.20 14.51 -5.95
N PRO A 99 20.63 15.41 -6.91
CA PRO A 99 19.97 15.85 -8.20
C PRO A 99 20.91 16.20 -9.42
N PRO A 100 20.51 17.00 -10.47
CA PRO A 100 19.65 16.73 -11.64
C PRO A 100 20.39 16.65 -13.01
N LEU A 101 19.71 16.12 -14.05
CA LEU A 101 20.03 16.15 -15.50
C LEU A 101 21.35 15.51 -15.98
N SER A 102 21.26 14.28 -16.48
CA SER A 102 21.57 13.94 -17.89
C SER A 102 21.33 12.45 -18.11
N CYS A 103 20.69 12.17 -19.24
CA CYS A 103 20.58 10.84 -19.79
C CYS A 103 21.97 10.32 -20.16
N ASP A 104 22.47 9.32 -19.46
CA ASP A 104 23.36 8.32 -20.05
C ASP A 104 23.33 7.06 -19.19
N TYR A 105 22.98 5.96 -19.86
CA TYR A 105 23.02 4.60 -19.36
C TYR A 105 24.47 4.13 -19.49
N ASP A 106 25.09 3.62 -18.43
CA ASP A 106 25.81 2.33 -18.54
C ASP A 106 26.13 1.70 -17.19
N LEU A 107 26.13 0.37 -17.21
CA LEU A 107 26.21 -0.59 -16.12
C LEU A 107 27.61 -0.72 -15.50
N SER A 108 27.63 -1.05 -14.20
CA SER A 108 28.54 -2.10 -13.67
C SER A 108 28.18 -2.55 -12.24
N LEU A 109 27.17 -3.46 -12.15
CA LEU A 109 26.97 -4.65 -11.27
C LEU A 109 27.30 -4.62 -9.74
N PRO A 110 26.74 -5.51 -8.87
CA PRO A 110 25.77 -6.59 -9.09
C PRO A 110 24.50 -6.49 -8.19
N PHE A 111 23.41 -7.12 -8.64
CA PHE A 111 22.05 -7.17 -8.05
C PHE A 111 21.08 -6.02 -8.42
N PRO A 112 20.47 -6.06 -9.61
CA PRO A 112 19.29 -5.27 -9.92
C PRO A 112 18.01 -6.09 -9.65
N MET A 113 17.18 -5.64 -8.71
CA MET A 113 15.74 -5.87 -8.77
C MET A 113 15.22 -5.00 -9.93
N CYS A 114 15.20 -5.58 -11.12
CA CYS A 114 14.64 -4.93 -12.30
C CYS A 114 13.12 -5.12 -12.28
N GLU A 115 12.38 -4.02 -12.11
CA GLU A 115 10.98 -3.94 -12.54
C GLU A 115 10.94 -3.96 -14.08
N SER A 116 11.13 -5.16 -14.65
CA SER A 116 10.86 -5.38 -16.07
C SER A 116 9.34 -5.45 -16.25
N CYS A 117 8.79 -4.52 -17.05
CA CYS A 117 7.51 -4.73 -17.70
C CYS A 117 7.54 -6.10 -18.42
N PRO A 118 6.56 -6.99 -18.22
CA PRO A 118 6.57 -8.28 -18.89
C PRO A 118 6.54 -8.07 -20.41
N PRO A 119 7.31 -8.85 -21.19
CA PRO A 119 7.36 -8.68 -22.63
C PRO A 119 5.97 -8.95 -23.22
N ARG A 120 5.57 -8.10 -24.17
CA ARG A 120 4.41 -8.32 -25.05
C ARG A 120 4.46 -9.76 -25.57
N LYS A 121 3.39 -10.54 -25.36
CA LYS A 121 3.20 -11.83 -26.02
C LYS A 121 3.17 -11.60 -27.53
N GLN A 122 4.32 -11.75 -28.17
CA GLN A 122 4.46 -11.71 -29.62
C GLN A 122 3.96 -13.05 -30.17
N LEU A 123 3.01 -12.97 -31.10
CA LEU A 123 2.46 -14.09 -31.85
C LEU A 123 3.60 -14.80 -32.61
N ARG A 124 3.95 -16.04 -32.25
CA ARG A 124 4.91 -16.84 -33.01
C ARG A 124 4.17 -17.72 -34.01
N LEU A 125 4.31 -17.35 -35.28
CA LEU A 125 4.24 -18.27 -36.40
C LEU A 125 5.50 -19.16 -36.40
N SER A 126 5.31 -20.43 -36.75
CA SER A 126 6.29 -21.45 -37.19
C SER A 126 6.89 -22.40 -36.14
N PRO A 127 7.20 -23.65 -36.55
CA PRO A 127 6.98 -24.88 -35.77
C PRO A 127 8.27 -25.50 -35.21
N ASP A 128 8.06 -26.45 -34.29
CA ASP A 128 9.04 -27.44 -33.76
C ASP A 128 9.98 -26.87 -32.67
N THR A 129 10.16 -27.42 -31.46
CA THR A 129 9.89 -28.75 -30.90
C THR A 129 9.81 -28.63 -29.36
N VAL A 130 8.84 -29.33 -28.74
CA VAL A 130 8.70 -29.77 -27.33
C VAL A 130 8.92 -28.79 -26.16
N GLU A 131 7.86 -28.08 -25.78
CA GLU A 131 7.56 -27.84 -24.36
C GLU A 131 6.19 -28.45 -24.04
N HIS A 132 6.20 -29.49 -23.21
CA HIS A 132 4.99 -30.15 -22.74
C HIS A 132 4.34 -29.27 -21.67
N SER A 133 3.63 -28.23 -22.12
CA SER A 133 2.73 -27.47 -21.25
C SER A 133 1.56 -28.38 -20.89
N LEU A 134 1.32 -28.61 -19.60
CA LEU A 134 0.12 -29.30 -19.08
C LEU A 134 -1.16 -28.44 -19.20
N ASP A 135 -1.20 -27.54 -20.17
CA ASP A 135 -2.35 -26.72 -20.49
C ASP A 135 -2.99 -27.34 -21.74
N ASN A 136 -4.09 -28.07 -21.54
CA ASN A 136 -4.80 -28.75 -22.62
C ASN A 136 -5.47 -27.79 -23.61
N GLY A 137 -5.22 -26.47 -23.52
CA GLY A 137 -5.83 -25.48 -24.40
C GLY A 137 -7.33 -25.29 -24.14
N ASP A 138 -7.88 -25.93 -23.11
CA ASP A 138 -9.25 -25.77 -22.63
C ASP A 138 -9.43 -24.48 -21.79
N GLY A 139 -8.36 -23.70 -21.61
CA GLY A 139 -8.43 -22.40 -20.95
C GLY A 139 -9.31 -21.44 -21.74
N PRO A 140 -10.23 -20.70 -21.10
CA PRO A 140 -11.01 -19.67 -21.79
C PRO A 140 -10.06 -18.67 -22.46
N PRO A 141 -10.41 -18.15 -23.66
CA PRO A 141 -9.54 -17.23 -24.39
C PRO A 141 -9.14 -16.08 -23.47
N CYS A 142 -7.83 -15.97 -23.25
CA CYS A 142 -7.23 -15.01 -22.34
C CYS A 142 -7.73 -13.60 -22.71
N LEU A 143 -8.60 -13.02 -21.86
CA LEU A 143 -9.10 -11.66 -22.05
C LEU A 143 -7.88 -10.73 -22.18
N GLN A 144 -7.84 -9.92 -23.23
CA GLN A 144 -6.76 -8.97 -23.45
C GLN A 144 -6.71 -7.96 -22.30
N VAL A 145 -5.83 -8.20 -21.33
CA VAL A 145 -5.50 -7.22 -20.30
C VAL A 145 -4.62 -6.17 -20.96
N LYS A 146 -5.15 -4.96 -21.14
CA LYS A 146 -4.32 -3.82 -21.55
C LYS A 146 -3.36 -3.51 -20.39
N PRO A 147 -2.04 -3.44 -20.64
CA PRO A 147 -1.09 -3.06 -19.60
C PRO A 147 -1.41 -1.64 -19.12
N CYS A 148 -1.33 -1.41 -17.81
CA CYS A 148 -1.41 -0.07 -17.25
C CYS A 148 -0.21 0.74 -17.72
N THR A 149 -0.45 1.90 -18.32
CA THR A 149 0.62 2.82 -18.71
C THR A 149 0.85 3.85 -17.60
N PRO A 150 2.03 4.49 -17.50
CA PRO A 150 2.26 5.52 -16.48
C PRO A 150 1.23 6.65 -16.52
N GLU A 151 0.73 7.00 -17.71
CA GLU A 151 -0.31 8.01 -17.90
C GLU A 151 -1.63 7.59 -17.26
N PHE A 152 -1.92 6.28 -17.18
CA PHE A 152 -3.09 5.75 -16.47
C PHE A 152 -3.13 6.27 -15.03
N TYR A 153 -2.00 6.32 -14.32
CA TYR A 153 -1.97 6.77 -12.93
C TYR A 153 -2.10 8.29 -12.77
N GLN A 154 -2.00 9.05 -13.85
CA GLN A 154 -1.96 10.51 -13.82
C GLN A 154 -3.25 11.16 -14.33
N THR A 155 -4.12 10.41 -15.03
CA THR A 155 -5.30 11.00 -15.67
C THR A 155 -6.61 10.76 -14.92
N HIS A 156 -6.71 9.76 -14.04
CA HIS A 156 -8.00 9.33 -13.48
C HIS A 156 -8.50 10.24 -12.36
N HIS A 157 -9.10 11.36 -12.74
CA HIS A 157 -9.85 12.25 -11.86
C HIS A 157 -11.09 11.54 -11.32
N GLN A 158 -11.64 12.00 -10.20
CA GLN A 158 -12.84 11.42 -9.59
C GLN A 158 -14.01 11.24 -10.59
N LEU A 159 -14.22 12.23 -11.47
CA LEU A 159 -15.27 12.17 -12.50
C LEU A 159 -15.00 11.10 -13.56
N GLU A 160 -13.76 10.97 -14.02
CA GLU A 160 -13.38 9.94 -15.00
C GLU A 160 -13.51 8.53 -14.41
N MET A 161 -13.15 8.36 -13.13
CA MET A 161 -13.35 7.09 -12.42
C MET A 161 -14.83 6.72 -12.37
N GLN A 162 -15.69 7.68 -12.03
CA GLN A 162 -17.14 7.50 -11.99
C GLN A 162 -17.69 7.15 -13.39
N GLU A 163 -17.26 7.85 -14.43
CA GLU A 163 -17.68 7.58 -15.80
C GLU A 163 -17.28 6.17 -16.25
N LYS A 164 -16.04 5.74 -15.95
CA LYS A 164 -15.58 4.37 -16.26
C LYS A 164 -16.39 3.31 -15.54
N LEU A 165 -16.71 3.52 -14.27
CA LEU A 165 -17.56 2.61 -13.49
C LEU A 165 -18.98 2.55 -14.05
N GLN A 166 -19.55 3.71 -14.43
CA GLN A 166 -20.88 3.78 -15.03
C GLN A 166 -20.91 3.09 -16.41
N ASN A 167 -19.91 3.35 -17.26
CA ASN A 167 -19.78 2.69 -18.55
C ASN A 167 -19.62 1.17 -18.40
N PHE A 168 -18.84 0.72 -17.43
CA PHE A 168 -18.70 -0.70 -17.12
C PHE A 168 -20.02 -1.30 -16.61
N ALA A 169 -20.75 -0.64 -15.73
CA ALA A 169 -22.05 -1.10 -15.23
C ALA A 169 -23.10 -1.26 -16.34
N GLN A 170 -23.02 -0.46 -17.41
CA GLN A 170 -23.97 -0.50 -18.53
C GLN A 170 -23.56 -1.44 -19.67
N LEU A 171 -22.48 -2.22 -19.53
CA LEU A 171 -22.06 -3.13 -20.59
C LEU A 171 -23.15 -4.16 -20.94
N PRO A 172 -23.59 -4.27 -22.20
CA PRO A 172 -24.58 -5.28 -22.61
C PRO A 172 -24.11 -6.72 -22.38
N ALA A 173 -22.79 -6.94 -22.39
CA ALA A 173 -22.17 -8.24 -22.13
C ALA A 173 -22.58 -8.85 -20.78
N HIS A 174 -22.90 -8.01 -19.78
CA HIS A 174 -23.37 -8.47 -18.48
C HIS A 174 -24.62 -9.33 -18.53
N ARG A 175 -25.44 -9.20 -19.59
CA ARG A 175 -26.65 -10.02 -19.78
C ARG A 175 -26.33 -11.52 -19.86
N VAL A 176 -25.20 -11.89 -20.43
CA VAL A 176 -24.79 -13.30 -20.65
C VAL A 176 -23.71 -13.80 -19.69
N THR A 177 -23.18 -12.94 -18.81
CA THR A 177 -22.21 -13.33 -17.79
C THR A 177 -22.91 -13.86 -16.53
N ASP A 178 -22.29 -14.76 -15.77
CA ASP A 178 -22.86 -15.30 -14.52
C ASP A 178 -22.51 -14.46 -13.27
N SER A 179 -21.45 -13.65 -13.32
CA SER A 179 -20.97 -12.86 -12.19
C SER A 179 -20.25 -11.59 -12.64
N CYS A 180 -20.05 -10.66 -11.71
CA CYS A 180 -19.29 -9.43 -11.93
C CYS A 180 -18.27 -9.21 -10.81
N ILE A 181 -17.07 -8.77 -11.19
CA ILE A 181 -16.01 -8.39 -10.25
C ILE A 181 -15.60 -6.95 -10.56
N VAL A 182 -15.53 -6.12 -9.52
CA VAL A 182 -15.00 -4.76 -9.58
C VAL A 182 -13.87 -4.63 -8.57
N ALA A 183 -12.66 -4.33 -9.04
CA ALA A 183 -11.50 -4.09 -8.19
C ALA A 183 -11.09 -2.61 -8.24
N LEU A 184 -11.05 -1.96 -7.09
CA LEU A 184 -10.69 -0.54 -6.91
C LEU A 184 -9.45 -0.46 -6.03
N LEU A 185 -8.35 0.02 -6.58
CA LEU A 185 -7.07 0.15 -5.88
C LEU A 185 -6.62 1.62 -5.96
N SER A 186 -6.74 2.36 -4.86
CA SER A 186 -6.38 3.80 -4.80
C SER A 186 -5.95 4.23 -3.40
N HIS A 187 -5.58 5.49 -3.24
CA HIS A 187 -5.65 6.15 -1.94
C HIS A 187 -7.11 6.36 -1.54
N GLY A 188 -7.41 6.36 -0.24
CA GLY A 188 -8.78 6.58 0.18
C GLY A 188 -8.92 6.81 1.68
N VAL A 189 -10.15 6.78 2.13
CA VAL A 189 -10.55 6.80 3.53
C VAL A 189 -11.62 5.74 3.72
N GLU A 190 -12.09 5.59 4.95
CA GLU A 190 -13.23 4.72 5.20
C GLU A 190 -14.45 5.21 4.40
N GLY A 191 -15.03 4.33 3.58
CA GLY A 191 -16.20 4.65 2.76
C GLY A 191 -15.93 5.35 1.42
N GLY A 192 -14.67 5.64 1.03
CA GLY A 192 -14.38 6.34 -0.22
C GLY A 192 -12.95 6.22 -0.74
N ILE A 193 -12.78 6.49 -2.03
CA ILE A 193 -11.47 6.49 -2.72
C ILE A 193 -11.22 7.85 -3.37
N TYR A 194 -9.95 8.25 -3.50
CA TYR A 194 -9.58 9.50 -4.14
C TYR A 194 -9.23 9.30 -5.61
N GLY A 195 -9.63 10.27 -6.43
CA GLY A 195 -9.03 10.49 -7.75
C GLY A 195 -7.69 11.20 -7.66
N VAL A 196 -6.98 11.30 -8.78
CA VAL A 196 -5.68 12.01 -8.86
C VAL A 196 -5.80 13.51 -8.53
N ASP A 197 -7.00 14.05 -8.64
CA ASP A 197 -7.38 15.42 -8.29
C ASP A 197 -7.64 15.62 -6.80
N GLY A 198 -7.46 14.59 -5.98
CA GLY A 198 -7.71 14.63 -4.54
C GLY A 198 -9.21 14.71 -4.18
N ARG A 199 -10.11 14.56 -5.16
CA ARG A 199 -11.56 14.51 -4.91
C ARG A 199 -11.98 13.12 -4.50
N LEU A 200 -12.90 13.07 -3.54
CA LEU A 200 -13.40 11.82 -2.96
C LEU A 200 -14.56 11.27 -3.80
N LEU A 201 -14.46 10.02 -4.22
CA LEU A 201 -15.53 9.20 -4.76
C LEU A 201 -16.07 8.30 -3.65
N GLN A 202 -17.35 8.43 -3.30
CA GLN A 202 -17.94 7.61 -2.25
C GLN A 202 -18.22 6.20 -2.76
N LEU A 203 -17.82 5.17 -1.99
CA LEU A 203 -18.07 3.77 -2.34
C LEU A 203 -19.56 3.45 -2.40
N GLN A 204 -20.39 4.15 -1.64
CA GLN A 204 -21.85 4.01 -1.71
C GLN A 204 -22.39 4.41 -3.10
N GLU A 205 -21.84 5.46 -3.72
CA GLU A 205 -22.20 5.86 -5.08
C GLU A 205 -21.77 4.79 -6.08
N VAL A 206 -20.60 4.20 -5.89
CA VAL A 206 -20.13 3.07 -6.71
C VAL A 206 -21.07 1.88 -6.58
N PHE A 207 -21.39 1.44 -5.36
CA PHE A 207 -22.27 0.28 -5.16
C PHE A 207 -23.67 0.51 -5.76
N ARG A 208 -24.18 1.74 -5.69
CA ARG A 208 -25.46 2.11 -6.31
C ARG A 208 -25.45 1.90 -7.83
N LEU A 209 -24.33 2.14 -8.51
CA LEU A 209 -24.24 1.89 -9.96
C LEU A 209 -24.49 0.43 -10.33
N PHE A 210 -24.24 -0.50 -9.42
CA PHE A 210 -24.37 -1.94 -9.63
C PHE A 210 -25.57 -2.55 -8.88
N ASP A 211 -26.47 -1.75 -8.32
CA ASP A 211 -27.69 -2.31 -7.72
C ASP A 211 -28.65 -2.88 -8.78
N ASN A 212 -29.67 -3.62 -8.33
CA ASN A 212 -30.63 -4.27 -9.24
C ASN A 212 -31.46 -3.27 -10.07
N ALA A 213 -31.59 -2.02 -9.62
CA ALA A 213 -32.35 -0.97 -10.32
C ALA A 213 -31.50 -0.27 -11.40
N SER A 214 -30.23 -0.01 -11.09
CA SER A 214 -29.29 0.75 -11.91
C SER A 214 -28.53 -0.13 -12.91
N CYS A 215 -28.38 -1.43 -12.60
CA CYS A 215 -27.70 -2.41 -13.45
C CYS A 215 -28.58 -3.67 -13.69
N PRO A 216 -29.64 -3.55 -14.51
CA PRO A 216 -30.59 -4.65 -14.74
C PRO A 216 -29.93 -5.88 -15.41
N ASN A 217 -28.88 -5.68 -16.20
CA ASN A 217 -28.14 -6.78 -16.84
C ASN A 217 -27.40 -7.69 -15.83
N LEU A 218 -27.09 -7.16 -14.63
CA LEU A 218 -26.51 -7.92 -13.52
C LEU A 218 -27.55 -8.29 -12.46
N GLN A 219 -28.85 -8.08 -12.69
CA GLN A 219 -29.89 -8.43 -11.72
C GLN A 219 -29.83 -9.93 -11.38
N ASN A 220 -29.93 -10.25 -10.08
CA ASN A 220 -29.85 -11.62 -9.55
C ASN A 220 -28.51 -12.34 -9.82
N LYS A 221 -27.47 -11.61 -10.20
CA LYS A 221 -26.12 -12.15 -10.40
C LYS A 221 -25.16 -11.65 -9.30
N PRO A 222 -24.23 -12.49 -8.82
CA PRO A 222 -23.26 -12.10 -7.81
C PRO A 222 -22.35 -10.96 -8.28
N LYS A 223 -22.15 -9.97 -7.39
CA LYS A 223 -21.31 -8.78 -7.59
C LYS A 223 -20.27 -8.73 -6.49
N MET A 224 -19.00 -8.90 -6.86
CA MET A 224 -17.88 -8.93 -5.93
C MET A 224 -17.09 -7.63 -6.05
N PHE A 225 -16.86 -6.96 -4.94
CA PHE A 225 -16.05 -5.75 -4.89
C PHE A 225 -14.76 -6.03 -4.10
N PHE A 226 -13.63 -5.62 -4.66
CA PHE A 226 -12.33 -5.63 -3.99
C PHE A 226 -11.84 -4.20 -3.88
N ILE A 227 -11.68 -3.69 -2.65
CA ILE A 227 -11.37 -2.28 -2.44
C ILE A 227 -10.10 -2.16 -1.62
N GLN A 228 -8.98 -1.92 -2.29
CA GLN A 228 -7.75 -1.56 -1.61
C GLN A 228 -7.65 -0.04 -1.57
N ALA A 229 -7.93 0.53 -0.41
CA ALA A 229 -7.78 1.95 -0.15
C ALA A 229 -6.79 2.19 0.99
N CYS A 230 -5.68 2.87 0.71
CA CYS A 230 -4.76 3.31 1.76
C CYS A 230 -5.40 4.49 2.51
N ARG A 231 -5.72 4.32 3.81
CA ARG A 231 -6.21 5.41 4.67
C ARG A 231 -5.12 6.47 4.81
N GLY A 232 -5.34 7.65 4.24
CA GLY A 232 -4.47 8.82 4.41
C GLY A 232 -4.52 9.38 5.84
N GLY A 233 -4.08 8.60 6.82
CA GLY A 233 -3.85 9.09 8.18
C GLY A 233 -2.64 10.03 8.15
N ALA A 234 -2.81 11.22 8.73
CA ALA A 234 -1.85 12.31 8.88
C ALA A 234 -0.39 11.96 8.53
N ILE A 235 0.18 12.76 7.61
CA ILE A 235 1.60 12.87 7.25
C ILE A 235 2.51 12.16 8.29
N GLY A 236 2.96 10.94 7.98
CA GLY A 236 3.87 10.18 8.85
C GLY A 236 3.52 8.72 9.15
N SER A 237 2.37 8.22 8.73
CA SER A 237 2.04 6.78 8.82
C SER A 237 2.19 6.15 7.43
N LEU A 238 3.24 5.36 7.21
CA LEU A 238 3.33 4.52 6.01
C LEU A 238 2.05 3.70 5.92
N GLY A 239 1.51 3.63 4.71
CA GLY A 239 0.34 2.86 4.36
C GLY A 239 0.41 1.51 5.04
N HIS A 240 -0.38 1.38 6.12
CA HIS A 240 -1.01 0.10 6.32
C HIS A 240 -1.74 -0.11 5.00
N LEU A 241 -1.27 -1.10 4.26
CA LEU A 241 -2.15 -2.00 3.55
C LEU A 241 -3.13 -2.51 4.61
N LEU A 242 -4.05 -1.65 5.07
CA LEU A 242 -5.37 -2.05 5.45
C LEU A 242 -5.90 -2.56 4.13
N LEU A 243 -5.64 -3.84 3.88
CA LEU A 243 -6.57 -4.68 3.18
C LEU A 243 -7.89 -4.44 3.91
N PHE A 244 -8.67 -3.46 3.44
CA PHE A 244 -10.07 -3.73 3.34
C PHE A 244 -10.18 -4.81 2.25
N THR A 245 -9.92 -6.06 2.61
CA THR A 245 -10.77 -7.12 2.07
C THR A 245 -12.13 -6.92 2.72
N ALA A 246 -12.81 -5.83 2.36
CA ALA A 246 -14.23 -5.90 2.20
C ALA A 246 -14.42 -6.69 0.91
N ALA A 247 -14.21 -8.01 0.97
CA ALA A 247 -14.95 -8.90 0.12
C ALA A 247 -16.38 -8.78 0.62
N THR A 248 -17.05 -7.67 0.28
CA THR A 248 -18.49 -7.60 0.38
C THR A 248 -18.96 -8.50 -0.75
N ALA A 249 -19.05 -9.79 -0.46
CA ALA A 249 -19.99 -10.65 -1.17
C ALA A 249 -21.36 -10.08 -0.84
N SER A 250 -21.75 -9.03 -1.56
CA SER A 250 -23.13 -8.62 -1.56
C SER A 250 -23.84 -9.74 -2.34
N LEU A 251 -24.31 -10.77 -1.62
CA LEU A 251 -25.56 -11.41 -1.99
C LEU A 251 -26.60 -10.30 -1.89
N ALA A 252 -26.68 -9.48 -2.93
CA ALA A 252 -27.87 -8.68 -3.18
C ALA A 252 -28.95 -9.71 -3.52
N LEU A 253 -29.74 -10.07 -2.50
CA LEU A 253 -31.06 -10.65 -2.68
C LEU A 253 -31.89 -9.80 -3.65
#